data_AF-A0A1S3MHE6-F1
#
_entry.id   AF-A0A1S3MHE6-F1
#
_cell.length_a   1.000
_cell.length_b   1.000
_cell.length_c   1.000
_cell.angle_alpha   90.00
_cell.angle_beta   90.00
_cell.angle_gamma   90.00
#
_symmetry.space_group_name_H-M   'P 1'
#
loop_
_entity.id
_entity.type
_entity.pdbx_description
1 polymer ?
#
loop_
_entity_poly.entity_id
_entity_poly.type
_entity_poly.pdbx_seq_one_letter_code
_entity_poly.pdbx_strand_id
1 'polypeptide(L)'
;MGEEISLDKSKSWSRSIEDLHQGSTQPFCNTLVRSARQSVLRYGTAPNSKTIKNSRLVSQKDDVHVCIMCLRAIMNYQYGFNLVMSHAHAVNEIALSLNNRNSRTKALVLELLAAVCLVRGGHEIILSAFDNFKEVCKEKHRFEKLMDYFRVEDGNIDFMVACMQFINIVVHSVEDMNFRVHLQYEFTKLGLDDYLEVWRTL
;
A
#
# COMPACT_ATOMS: atom_id res chain seq x y z
N MET A 1 -57.64 -3.74 7.79
CA MET A 1 -57.47 -4.69 8.91
C MET A 1 -56.32 -5.61 8.52
N GLY A 2 -55.17 -5.51 9.21
CA GLY A 2 -53.98 -6.39 9.14
C GLY A 2 -53.07 -6.18 7.92
N GLU A 3 -52.00 -5.37 7.95
CA GLU A 3 -50.68 -5.45 8.63
C GLU A 3 -49.55 -5.96 7.71
N GLU A 4 -48.59 -5.07 7.46
CA GLU A 4 -47.30 -5.27 6.80
C GLU A 4 -46.36 -6.16 7.63
N ILE A 5 -45.51 -6.95 6.96
CA ILE A 5 -44.32 -7.55 7.58
C ILE A 5 -43.08 -6.99 6.86
N SER A 6 -42.47 -5.96 7.46
CA SER A 6 -41.12 -5.50 7.15
C SER A 6 -40.11 -6.40 7.87
N LEU A 7 -39.24 -7.09 7.13
CA LEU A 7 -38.15 -7.89 7.71
C LEU A 7 -36.89 -7.02 7.85
N ASP A 8 -36.69 -6.51 9.06
CA ASP A 8 -35.58 -5.63 9.46
C ASP A 8 -34.24 -6.39 9.51
N LYS A 9 -33.37 -6.14 8.53
CA LYS A 9 -32.03 -6.70 8.39
C LYS A 9 -30.97 -5.99 9.26
N SER A 10 -31.34 -4.95 10.02
CA SER A 10 -30.37 -4.14 10.78
C SER A 10 -29.88 -4.81 12.07
N LYS A 11 -30.61 -5.78 12.61
CA LYS A 11 -30.30 -6.40 13.92
C LYS A 11 -29.18 -7.46 13.92
N SER A 12 -28.68 -7.88 12.77
CA SER A 12 -27.62 -8.91 12.70
C SER A 12 -26.20 -8.34 12.79
N TRP A 13 -26.00 -7.04 12.50
CA TRP A 13 -24.69 -6.41 12.53
C TRP A 13 -24.29 -5.87 13.92
N SER A 14 -25.26 -5.56 14.78
CA SER A 14 -25.00 -4.92 16.08
C SER A 14 -24.37 -5.85 17.12
N ARG A 15 -24.47 -7.18 16.97
CA ARG A 15 -23.98 -8.14 17.97
C ARG A 15 -22.47 -8.38 17.95
N SER A 16 -21.75 -8.00 16.90
CA SER A 16 -20.30 -8.25 16.80
C SER A 16 -19.42 -7.12 17.34
N ILE A 17 -20.00 -6.02 17.84
CA ILE A 17 -19.22 -4.85 18.30
C ILE A 17 -18.99 -4.83 19.82
N GLU A 18 -19.67 -5.66 20.63
CA GLU A 18 -19.67 -5.51 22.09
C GLU A 18 -18.62 -6.34 22.86
N ASP A 19 -17.81 -7.19 22.23
CA ASP A 19 -16.89 -8.12 22.94
C ASP A 19 -15.47 -7.60 23.21
N LEU A 20 -15.18 -6.29 23.08
CA LEU A 20 -13.81 -5.78 23.31
C LEU A 20 -13.60 -4.90 24.54
N HIS A 21 -14.61 -4.71 25.40
CA HIS A 21 -14.50 -3.84 26.58
C HIS A 21 -15.04 -4.48 27.86
N GLN A 22 -14.41 -5.56 28.36
CA GLN A 22 -14.56 -5.89 29.78
C GLN A 22 -13.40 -6.73 30.36
N GLY A 23 -12.75 -6.18 31.38
CA GLY A 23 -11.90 -6.89 32.35
C GLY A 23 -10.60 -6.11 32.63
N SER A 24 -10.24 -5.73 33.85
CA SER A 24 -10.86 -5.82 35.18
C SER A 24 -10.05 -4.91 36.11
N THR A 25 -10.72 -4.20 37.01
CA THR A 25 -10.13 -3.38 38.07
C THR A 25 -9.53 -4.23 39.21
N GLN A 26 -8.43 -3.72 39.75
CA GLN A 26 -7.55 -4.20 40.84
C GLN A 26 -8.25 -4.52 42.18
N PRO A 27 -7.52 -5.13 43.17
CA PRO A 27 -7.02 -4.30 44.28
C PRO A 27 -5.66 -4.69 44.95
N PHE A 28 -4.91 -3.62 45.31
CA PHE A 28 -4.13 -3.31 46.55
C PHE A 28 -2.82 -4.03 47.00
N CYS A 29 -1.72 -3.24 46.95
CA CYS A 29 -0.65 -2.91 47.94
C CYS A 29 0.05 -4.00 48.81
N ASN A 30 1.39 -4.15 48.73
CA ASN A 30 2.44 -3.32 49.41
C ASN A 30 3.83 -4.02 49.48
N THR A 31 4.88 -3.19 49.34
CA THR A 31 6.24 -3.28 49.96
C THR A 31 7.18 -4.46 49.65
N LEU A 32 8.27 -4.20 48.90
CA LEU A 32 9.67 -4.40 49.34
C LEU A 32 10.71 -3.98 48.28
N VAL A 33 11.73 -3.30 48.80
CA VAL A 33 12.94 -2.74 48.17
C VAL A 33 13.77 -3.80 47.41
N ARG A 34 14.29 -3.47 46.21
CA ARG A 34 15.74 -3.55 45.87
C ARG A 34 16.11 -3.20 44.41
N SER A 35 17.01 -2.23 44.32
CA SER A 35 18.17 -2.10 43.43
C SER A 35 18.01 -1.94 41.91
N ALA A 36 18.62 -0.84 41.46
CA ALA A 36 18.95 -0.48 40.09
C ALA A 36 19.65 -1.58 39.28
N ARG A 37 19.33 -1.63 37.99
CA ARG A 37 20.28 -1.77 36.87
C ARG A 37 19.60 -1.32 35.58
N GLN A 38 20.13 -0.25 35.00
CA GLN A 38 19.85 0.21 33.64
C GLN A 38 20.10 -0.92 32.64
N SER A 39 19.18 -1.13 31.71
CA SER A 39 19.51 -1.70 30.40
C SER A 39 18.65 -1.04 29.32
N VAL A 40 19.33 -0.38 28.40
CA VAL A 40 18.76 0.25 27.20
C VAL A 40 18.25 -0.88 26.30
N LEU A 41 16.95 -0.99 26.10
CA LEU A 41 16.37 -1.96 25.17
C LEU A 41 16.61 -1.47 23.73
N ARG A 42 17.66 -1.99 23.10
CA ARG A 42 17.86 -1.89 21.65
C ARG A 42 16.83 -2.77 20.96
N TYR A 43 15.87 -2.19 20.25
CA TYR A 43 15.05 -2.90 19.27
C TYR A 43 15.91 -3.24 18.04
N GLY A 44 16.57 -4.39 18.11
CA GLY A 44 17.17 -5.05 16.96
C GLY A 44 16.45 -6.38 16.73
N THR A 45 15.33 -6.37 16.02
CA THR A 45 14.71 -7.61 15.55
C THR A 45 15.51 -8.11 14.35
N ALA A 46 16.45 -9.02 14.60
CA ALA A 46 17.09 -9.79 13.55
C ALA A 46 16.01 -10.64 12.83
N PRO A 47 16.00 -10.68 11.49
CA PRO A 47 14.98 -11.43 10.76
C PRO A 47 15.17 -12.93 11.01
N ASN A 48 14.15 -13.57 11.57
CA ASN A 48 14.15 -15.01 11.85
C ASN A 48 14.15 -15.79 10.52
N SER A 49 15.22 -16.55 10.26
CA SER A 49 15.41 -17.34 9.02
C SER A 49 14.23 -18.27 8.71
N LYS A 50 13.48 -18.73 9.73
CA LYS A 50 12.26 -19.53 9.56
C LYS A 50 11.09 -18.71 8.97
N THR A 51 10.91 -17.46 9.38
CA THR A 51 9.88 -16.55 8.86
C THR A 51 10.13 -16.20 7.40
N ILE A 52 11.39 -15.95 7.02
CA ILE A 52 11.77 -15.65 5.63
C ILE A 52 11.48 -16.85 4.71
N LYS A 53 11.78 -18.08 5.16
CA LYS A 53 11.52 -19.30 4.36
C LYS A 53 10.01 -19.54 4.16
N ASN A 54 9.20 -19.35 5.21
CA ASN A 54 7.74 -19.48 5.09
C ASN A 54 7.14 -18.39 4.19
N SER A 55 7.64 -17.15 4.27
CA SER A 55 7.22 -16.05 3.39
C SER A 55 7.47 -16.35 1.91
N ARG A 56 8.62 -16.95 1.55
CA ARG A 56 8.90 -17.36 0.17
C ARG A 56 7.94 -18.44 -0.36
N LEU A 57 7.48 -19.34 0.51
CA LEU A 57 6.50 -20.38 0.18
C LEU A 57 5.09 -19.81 -0.04
N VAL A 58 4.66 -18.84 0.79
CA VAL A 58 3.38 -18.12 0.63
C VAL A 58 3.39 -17.25 -0.63
N SER A 59 4.52 -16.62 -0.95
CA SER A 59 4.67 -15.80 -2.16
C SER A 59 4.52 -16.57 -3.48
N GLN A 60 4.52 -17.91 -3.48
CA GLN A 60 4.30 -18.73 -4.68
C GLN A 60 2.82 -19.01 -5.00
N LYS A 61 1.88 -18.63 -4.12
CA LYS A 61 0.44 -18.79 -4.34
C LYS A 61 -0.21 -17.43 -4.54
N ASP A 62 -1.39 -17.42 -5.17
CA ASP A 62 -2.19 -16.23 -5.47
C ASP A 62 -2.54 -15.37 -4.24
N ASP A 63 -2.15 -15.76 -3.02
CA ASP A 63 -2.39 -15.08 -1.74
C ASP A 63 -2.10 -13.57 -1.80
N VAL A 64 -0.98 -13.15 -2.39
CA VAL A 64 -0.67 -11.72 -2.53
C VAL A 64 -1.69 -11.04 -3.44
N HIS A 65 -2.03 -11.64 -4.58
CA HIS A 65 -3.03 -11.09 -5.50
C HIS A 65 -4.39 -10.98 -4.82
N VAL A 66 -4.80 -12.02 -4.09
CA VAL A 66 -6.06 -12.05 -3.34
C VAL A 66 -6.07 -10.98 -2.25
N CYS A 67 -4.98 -10.78 -1.51
CA CYS A 67 -4.87 -9.70 -0.53
C CYS A 67 -5.09 -8.31 -1.16
N ILE A 68 -4.50 -8.07 -2.34
CA ILE A 68 -4.71 -6.82 -3.07
C ILE A 68 -6.18 -6.70 -3.54
N MET A 69 -6.81 -7.78 -4.00
CA MET A 69 -8.25 -7.78 -4.32
C MET A 69 -9.13 -7.46 -3.11
N CYS A 70 -8.79 -7.97 -1.92
CA CYS A 70 -9.49 -7.63 -0.68
C CYS A 70 -9.33 -6.14 -0.33
N LEU A 71 -8.12 -5.59 -0.46
CA LEU A 71 -7.87 -4.16 -0.25
C LEU A 71 -8.66 -3.31 -1.25
N ARG A 72 -8.75 -3.72 -2.52
CA ARG A 72 -9.61 -3.08 -3.52
C ARG A 72 -11.07 -3.02 -3.07
N ALA A 73 -11.60 -4.12 -2.54
CA ALA A 73 -12.98 -4.15 -2.04
C ALA A 73 -13.19 -3.20 -0.84
N ILE A 74 -12.23 -3.14 0.09
CA ILE A 74 -12.27 -2.22 1.25
C ILE A 74 -12.20 -0.77 0.79
N MET A 75 -11.30 -0.46 -0.14
CA MET A 75 -11.09 0.87 -0.69
C MET A 75 -12.25 1.36 -1.57
N ASN A 76 -13.10 0.46 -2.05
CA ASN A 76 -14.34 0.83 -2.74
C ASN A 76 -15.43 1.33 -1.78
N TYR A 77 -15.24 1.18 -0.47
CA TYR A 77 -16.10 1.78 0.56
C TYR A 77 -15.43 3.04 1.11
N GLN A 78 -16.08 4.20 1.04
CA GLN A 78 -15.49 5.50 1.39
C GLN A 78 -14.82 5.51 2.77
N TYR A 79 -15.45 4.94 3.79
CA TYR A 79 -14.84 4.87 5.12
C TYR A 79 -13.65 3.90 5.16
N GLY A 80 -13.72 2.77 4.45
CA GLY A 80 -12.61 1.83 4.30
C GLY A 80 -11.40 2.44 3.58
N PHE A 81 -11.65 3.24 2.54
CA PHE A 81 -10.64 4.01 1.85
C PHE A 81 -9.88 4.97 2.79
N ASN A 82 -10.63 5.75 3.58
CA ASN A 82 -10.04 6.66 4.56
C ASN A 82 -9.23 5.91 5.63
N LEU A 83 -9.72 4.75 6.10
CA LEU A 83 -8.97 3.91 7.03
C LEU A 83 -7.63 3.46 6.43
N VAL A 84 -7.63 2.99 5.17
CA VAL A 84 -6.40 2.59 4.47
C VAL A 84 -5.42 3.76 4.35
N MET A 85 -5.88 4.95 3.97
CA MET A 85 -5.02 6.13 3.87
C MET A 85 -4.42 6.55 5.22
N SER A 86 -5.20 6.43 6.29
CA SER A 86 -4.73 6.79 7.64
C SER A 86 -3.84 5.73 8.29
N HIS A 87 -3.84 4.51 7.77
CA HIS A 87 -3.07 3.40 8.34
C HIS A 87 -1.58 3.50 7.96
N ALA A 88 -0.71 3.61 8.97
CA ALA A 88 0.71 3.95 8.84
C ALA A 88 1.51 3.13 7.81
N HIS A 89 1.13 1.87 7.56
CA HIS A 89 1.84 0.98 6.67
C HIS A 89 1.04 0.51 5.46
N ALA A 90 -0.26 0.80 5.38
CA ALA A 90 -1.11 0.11 4.41
C ALA A 90 -0.72 0.46 2.96
N VAL A 91 -0.54 1.75 2.65
CA VAL A 91 -0.14 2.19 1.30
C VAL A 91 1.29 1.75 0.98
N ASN A 92 2.19 1.72 1.96
CA ASN A 92 3.57 1.24 1.77
C ASN A 92 3.58 -0.24 1.37
N GLU A 93 2.80 -1.09 2.05
CA GLU A 93 2.70 -2.52 1.72
C GLU A 93 2.01 -2.77 0.35
N ILE A 94 1.03 -1.94 -0.01
CA ILE A 94 0.45 -1.94 -1.36
C ILE A 94 1.54 -1.62 -2.40
N ALA A 95 2.34 -0.57 -2.17
CA ALA A 95 3.44 -0.20 -3.07
C ALA A 95 4.49 -1.32 -3.18
N LEU A 96 4.91 -1.92 -2.06
CA LEU A 96 5.88 -3.03 -2.05
C LEU A 96 5.39 -4.26 -2.84
N SER A 97 4.07 -4.46 -2.89
CA SER A 97 3.44 -5.54 -3.67
C SER A 97 3.64 -5.39 -5.18
N LEU A 98 4.10 -4.23 -5.68
CA LEU A 98 4.53 -4.04 -7.06
C LEU A 98 5.70 -4.97 -7.47
N ASN A 99 6.50 -5.46 -6.50
CA ASN A 99 7.55 -6.46 -6.78
C ASN A 99 7.00 -7.85 -7.14
N ASN A 100 5.68 -8.08 -7.07
CA ASN A 100 5.11 -9.38 -7.43
C ASN A 100 5.35 -9.69 -8.91
N ARG A 101 5.70 -10.94 -9.25
CA ARG A 101 6.02 -11.34 -10.63
C ARG A 101 4.82 -11.24 -11.58
N ASN A 102 3.60 -11.40 -11.09
CA ASN A 102 2.38 -11.38 -11.90
C ASN A 102 2.00 -9.95 -12.32
N SER A 103 2.01 -9.68 -13.63
CA SER A 103 1.67 -8.38 -14.22
C SER A 103 0.24 -7.94 -13.89
N ARG A 104 -0.70 -8.88 -13.74
CA ARG A 104 -2.07 -8.59 -13.29
C ARG A 104 -2.11 -8.01 -11.88
N THR A 105 -1.28 -8.54 -10.97
CA THR A 105 -1.14 -8.00 -9.61
C THR A 105 -0.53 -6.61 -9.66
N LYS A 106 0.51 -6.40 -10.47
CA LYS A 106 1.12 -5.07 -10.63
C LYS A 106 0.13 -4.03 -11.16
N ALA A 107 -0.66 -4.39 -12.17
CA ALA A 107 -1.70 -3.52 -12.73
C ALA A 107 -2.70 -3.10 -11.64
N LEU A 108 -3.21 -4.06 -10.87
CA LEU A 108 -4.14 -3.77 -9.79
C LEU A 108 -3.52 -2.92 -8.67
N VAL A 109 -2.25 -3.16 -8.32
CA VAL A 109 -1.52 -2.31 -7.37
C VAL A 109 -1.46 -0.86 -7.88
N LEU A 110 -1.13 -0.66 -9.15
CA LEU A 110 -1.06 0.67 -9.76
C LEU A 110 -2.43 1.36 -9.81
N GLU A 111 -3.52 0.63 -10.08
CA GLU A 111 -4.88 1.16 -9.99
C GLU A 111 -5.21 1.69 -8.58
N LEU A 112 -4.86 0.94 -7.53
CA LEU A 112 -5.10 1.36 -6.14
C LEU A 112 -4.27 2.58 -5.76
N LEU A 113 -2.98 2.59 -6.14
CA LEU A 113 -2.09 3.71 -5.86
C LEU A 113 -2.52 4.97 -6.62
N ALA A 114 -2.99 4.85 -7.86
CA ALA A 114 -3.56 5.95 -8.64
C ALA A 114 -4.81 6.54 -7.95
N ALA A 115 -5.72 5.68 -7.45
CA ALA A 115 -6.91 6.13 -6.73
C ALA A 115 -6.56 6.93 -5.47
N VAL A 116 -5.55 6.50 -4.70
CA VAL A 116 -5.03 7.25 -3.55
C VAL A 116 -4.38 8.55 -4.01
N CYS A 117 -3.58 8.54 -5.07
CA CYS A 117 -2.87 9.73 -5.56
C CYS A 117 -3.81 10.89 -5.94
N LEU A 118 -5.02 10.58 -6.43
CA LEU A 118 -5.98 11.56 -6.93
C LEU A 118 -6.78 12.29 -5.85
N VAL A 119 -6.81 11.80 -4.61
CA VAL A 119 -7.56 12.46 -3.53
C VAL A 119 -6.71 13.51 -2.81
N ARG A 120 -7.39 14.44 -2.12
CA ARG A 120 -6.75 15.48 -1.29
C ARG A 120 -5.79 14.85 -0.28
N GLY A 121 -4.54 15.30 -0.27
CA GLY A 121 -3.47 14.78 0.61
C GLY A 121 -2.92 13.41 0.23
N GLY A 122 -3.50 12.72 -0.75
CA GLY A 122 -3.06 11.39 -1.17
C GLY A 122 -1.75 11.40 -1.97
N HIS A 123 -1.44 12.50 -2.67
CA HIS A 123 -0.19 12.64 -3.42
C HIS A 123 1.05 12.51 -2.54
N GLU A 124 1.07 13.19 -1.39
CA GLU A 124 2.16 13.11 -0.41
C GLU A 124 2.33 11.69 0.15
N ILE A 125 1.22 11.00 0.41
CA ILE A 125 1.22 9.60 0.87
C ILE A 125 1.87 8.70 -0.18
N ILE A 126 1.54 8.89 -1.47
CA ILE A 126 2.11 8.10 -2.56
C ILE A 126 3.61 8.35 -2.71
N LEU A 127 4.05 9.60 -2.69
CA LEU A 127 5.48 9.90 -2.75
C LEU A 127 6.24 9.32 -1.55
N SER A 128 5.69 9.45 -0.35
CA SER A 128 6.27 8.84 0.86
C SER A 128 6.34 7.31 0.77
N ALA A 129 5.32 6.67 0.19
CA ALA A 129 5.32 5.23 -0.05
C ALA A 129 6.40 4.79 -1.05
N PHE A 130 6.67 5.58 -2.09
CA PHE A 130 7.76 5.30 -3.04
C PHE A 130 9.14 5.65 -2.49
N ASP A 131 9.26 6.61 -1.58
CA ASP A 131 10.50 6.83 -0.81
C ASP A 131 10.78 5.64 0.13
N ASN A 132 9.74 5.10 0.78
CA ASN A 132 9.86 3.86 1.53
C ASN A 132 10.24 2.68 0.63
N PHE A 133 9.58 2.55 -0.53
CA PHE A 133 9.87 1.52 -1.52
C PHE A 133 11.34 1.57 -1.95
N LYS A 134 11.86 2.75 -2.26
CA LYS A 134 13.27 2.99 -2.59
C LYS A 134 14.19 2.45 -1.50
N GLU A 135 13.95 2.82 -0.24
CA GLU A 135 14.78 2.39 0.89
C GLU A 135 14.72 0.89 1.16
N VAL A 136 13.54 0.27 1.03
CA VAL A 136 13.34 -1.17 1.25
C VAL A 136 13.92 -1.99 0.10
N CYS A 137 13.68 -1.55 -1.15
CA CYS A 137 14.14 -2.23 -2.37
C CYS A 137 15.57 -1.90 -2.76
N LYS A 138 16.21 -0.94 -2.08
CA LYS A 138 17.56 -0.45 -2.35
C LYS A 138 17.71 0.14 -3.76
N GLU A 139 16.72 0.93 -4.17
CA GLU A 139 16.80 1.72 -5.39
C GLU A 139 17.72 2.93 -5.18
N LYS A 140 18.39 3.38 -6.25
CA LYS A 140 19.19 4.61 -6.20
C LYS A 140 18.29 5.84 -6.29
N HIS A 141 17.27 5.76 -7.13
CA HIS A 141 16.24 6.78 -7.31
C HIS A 141 14.86 6.16 -7.08
N ARG A 142 13.90 6.94 -6.55
CA ARG A 142 12.52 6.46 -6.44
C ARG A 142 11.95 6.20 -7.84
N PHE A 143 11.06 5.22 -7.95
CA PHE A 143 10.43 4.75 -9.20
C PHE A 143 11.35 3.99 -10.16
N GLU A 144 12.60 3.67 -9.78
CA GLU A 144 13.56 2.99 -10.65
C GLU A 144 13.05 1.61 -11.09
N LYS A 145 12.64 0.75 -10.17
CA LYS A 145 12.06 -0.56 -10.50
C LYS A 145 10.72 -0.46 -11.21
N LEU A 146 9.91 0.56 -10.92
CA LEU A 146 8.67 0.79 -11.67
C LEU A 146 8.99 0.95 -13.17
N MET A 147 10.00 1.76 -13.48
CA MET A 147 10.48 1.94 -14.85
C MET A 147 11.13 0.68 -15.43
N ASP A 148 11.83 -0.12 -14.63
CA ASP A 148 12.36 -1.42 -15.09
C ASP A 148 11.23 -2.39 -15.45
N TYR A 149 10.19 -2.48 -14.61
CA TYR A 149 9.03 -3.32 -14.89
C TYR A 149 8.29 -2.84 -16.14
N PHE A 150 8.13 -1.53 -16.29
CA PHE A 150 7.47 -0.95 -17.45
C PHE A 150 8.24 -1.27 -18.74
N ARG A 151 9.56 -1.14 -18.73
CA ARG A 151 10.40 -1.35 -19.92
C ARG A 151 10.51 -2.80 -20.38
N VAL A 152 10.51 -3.74 -19.44
CA VAL A 152 10.71 -5.17 -19.73
C VAL A 152 9.40 -5.86 -20.13
N GLU A 153 8.25 -5.29 -19.83
CA GLU A 153 6.96 -5.91 -20.17
C GLU A 153 6.67 -5.80 -21.67
N ASP A 154 6.53 -6.95 -22.34
CA ASP A 154 6.33 -7.07 -23.80
C ASP A 154 4.96 -7.70 -24.17
N GLY A 155 4.16 -8.11 -23.17
CA GLY A 155 2.95 -8.91 -23.43
C GLY A 155 1.70 -8.56 -22.62
N ASN A 156 1.79 -7.67 -21.64
CA ASN A 156 0.66 -7.33 -20.78
C ASN A 156 0.23 -5.86 -20.97
N ILE A 157 -0.64 -5.63 -21.95
CA ILE A 157 -1.15 -4.29 -22.30
C ILE A 157 -1.86 -3.64 -21.10
N ASP A 158 -2.61 -4.42 -20.31
CA ASP A 158 -3.33 -3.90 -19.14
C ASP A 158 -2.38 -3.29 -18.10
N PHE A 159 -1.27 -3.97 -17.81
CA PHE A 159 -0.22 -3.44 -16.93
C PHE A 159 0.43 -2.19 -17.53
N MET A 160 0.76 -2.20 -18.82
CA MET A 160 1.38 -1.04 -19.47
C MET A 160 0.47 0.20 -19.40
N VAL A 161 -0.82 0.02 -19.65
CA VAL A 161 -1.83 1.08 -19.55
C VAL A 161 -1.92 1.58 -18.11
N ALA A 162 -2.06 0.69 -17.13
CA ALA A 162 -2.11 1.06 -15.72
C ALA A 162 -0.84 1.79 -15.25
N CYS A 163 0.33 1.34 -15.70
CA CYS A 163 1.63 1.94 -15.38
C CYS A 163 1.74 3.35 -15.95
N MET A 164 1.42 3.53 -17.23
CA MET A 164 1.47 4.86 -17.85
C MET A 164 0.43 5.82 -17.24
N GLN A 165 -0.77 5.32 -16.95
CA GLN A 165 -1.80 6.10 -16.26
C GLN A 165 -1.33 6.54 -14.86
N PHE A 166 -0.72 5.64 -14.09
CA PHE A 166 -0.18 5.97 -12.78
C PHE A 166 0.92 7.02 -12.86
N ILE A 167 1.88 6.87 -13.78
CA ILE A 167 2.96 7.86 -14.00
C ILE A 167 2.36 9.23 -14.34
N ASN A 168 1.41 9.27 -15.28
CA ASN A 168 0.72 10.51 -15.66
C ASN A 168 0.02 11.17 -14.47
N ILE A 169 -0.66 10.39 -13.63
CA ILE A 169 -1.34 10.89 -12.44
C ILE A 169 -0.32 11.48 -11.46
N VAL A 170 0.71 10.73 -11.08
CA VAL A 170 1.73 11.19 -10.12
C VAL A 170 2.38 12.50 -10.58
N VAL A 171 2.67 12.61 -11.87
CA VAL A 171 3.37 13.78 -12.42
C VAL A 171 2.44 14.98 -12.62
N HIS A 172 1.18 14.77 -13.02
CA HIS A 172 0.30 15.85 -13.46
C HIS A 172 -0.84 16.21 -12.51
N SER A 173 -1.08 15.45 -11.44
CA SER A 173 -2.11 15.78 -10.45
C SER A 173 -1.66 16.83 -9.42
N VAL A 174 -0.37 17.19 -9.38
CA VAL A 174 0.18 18.18 -8.45
C VAL A 174 -0.24 19.61 -8.80
N GLU A 175 -0.53 20.41 -7.78
CA GLU A 175 -0.93 21.81 -7.93
C GLU A 175 0.25 22.75 -8.24
N ASP A 176 1.44 22.48 -7.65
CA ASP A 176 2.64 23.28 -7.88
C ASP A 176 3.31 22.89 -9.21
N MET A 177 3.34 23.85 -10.14
CA MET A 177 3.95 23.68 -11.47
C MET A 177 5.46 23.47 -11.43
N ASN A 178 6.18 24.04 -10.46
CA ASN A 178 7.62 23.77 -10.31
C ASN A 178 7.85 22.33 -9.84
N PHE A 179 7.01 21.87 -8.91
CA PHE A 179 7.06 20.49 -8.44
C PHE A 179 6.69 19.49 -9.55
N ARG A 180 5.70 19.84 -10.39
CA ARG A 180 5.38 19.09 -11.60
C ARG A 180 6.59 18.92 -12.51
N VAL A 181 7.30 20.02 -12.81
CA VAL A 181 8.50 19.98 -13.65
C VAL A 181 9.61 19.14 -13.01
N HIS A 182 9.76 19.21 -11.70
CA HIS A 182 10.70 18.35 -10.97
C HIS A 182 10.36 16.87 -11.11
N LEU A 183 9.09 16.47 -10.93
CA LEU A 183 8.65 15.08 -11.11
C LEU A 183 8.81 14.61 -12.56
N GLN A 184 8.52 15.47 -13.55
CA GLN A 184 8.79 15.16 -14.96
C GLN A 184 10.27 14.83 -15.15
N TYR A 185 11.16 15.67 -14.62
CA TYR A 185 12.59 15.48 -14.75
C TYR A 185 13.09 14.19 -14.09
N GLU A 186 12.51 13.77 -12.96
CA GLU A 186 12.85 12.48 -12.35
C GLU A 186 12.56 11.31 -13.30
N PHE A 187 11.39 11.28 -13.94
CA PHE A 187 11.07 10.24 -14.93
C PHE A 187 11.89 10.35 -16.21
N THR A 188 12.21 11.56 -16.68
CA THR A 188 13.16 11.77 -17.78
C THR A 188 14.52 11.17 -17.43
N LYS A 189 15.01 11.35 -16.20
CA LYS A 189 16.29 10.77 -15.74
C LYS A 189 16.27 9.25 -15.66
N LEU A 190 15.09 8.68 -15.44
CA LEU A 190 14.88 7.25 -15.52
C LEU A 190 14.71 6.77 -16.98
N GLY A 191 14.73 7.64 -17.99
CA GLY A 191 14.66 7.28 -19.42
C GLY A 191 13.25 6.97 -19.91
N LEU A 192 12.21 7.57 -19.30
CA LEU A 192 10.83 7.42 -19.77
C LEU A 192 10.63 8.01 -21.17
N ASP A 193 11.21 9.19 -21.44
CA ASP A 193 11.00 9.90 -22.71
C ASP A 193 11.53 9.10 -23.91
N ASP A 194 12.76 8.60 -23.80
CA ASP A 194 13.41 7.75 -24.83
C ASP A 194 12.59 6.49 -25.10
N TYR A 195 12.06 5.86 -24.03
CA TYR A 195 11.22 4.68 -24.16
C TYR A 195 9.91 5.00 -24.89
N LEU A 196 9.22 6.07 -24.51
CA LEU A 196 7.97 6.47 -25.15
C LEU A 196 8.15 6.92 -26.61
N GLU A 197 9.30 7.47 -26.99
CA GLU A 197 9.61 7.80 -28.38
C GLU A 197 9.61 6.53 -29.25
N VAL A 198 10.30 5.47 -28.80
CA VAL A 198 10.30 4.17 -29.49
C VAL A 198 8.88 3.61 -29.63
N TRP A 199 8.09 3.64 -28.56
CA TRP A 199 6.70 3.13 -28.58
C TRP A 199 5.75 3.96 -29.44
N ARG A 200 6.01 5.26 -29.66
CA ARG A 200 5.21 6.07 -30.60
C ARG A 200 5.56 5.79 -32.06
N THR A 201 6.76 5.25 -32.32
CA THR A 201 7.26 4.98 -33.68
C THR A 201 7.02 3.56 -34.17
N LEU A 202 6.52 2.67 -33.30
CA LEU A 202 6.06 1.31 -33.62
C LEU A 202 4.54 1.32 -33.90
#